data_AF-A0A920AFL6-F1
#
_entry.id   AF-A0A920AFL6-F1
#
_cell.length_a   1.000
_cell.length_b   1.000
_cell.length_c   1.000
_cell.angle_alpha   90.00
_cell.angle_beta   90.00
_cell.angle_gamma   90.00
#
_symmetry.space_group_name_H-M   'P 1'
#
loop_
_entity.id
_entity.type
_entity.pdbx_description
1 polymer ?
#
loop_
_entity_poly.entity_id
_entity_poly.type
_entity_poly.pdbx_seq_one_letter_code
_entity_poly.pdbx_strand_id
1 'polypeptide(L)' 'MKNASIDMLHLLTEQCGLSAHDAYSLMSIATDFNVTQVVDGTQGIHVKVPRNIFPEKGTVAPELK' A
#
# COMPACT_ATOMS: atom_id res chain seq x y z
N MET A 1 10.84 5.68 -4.18
CA MET A 1 9.42 5.50 -4.59
C MET A 1 9.20 4.10 -5.16
N LYS A 2 10.02 3.69 -6.14
CA LYS A 2 9.99 2.37 -6.78
C LYS A 2 9.72 1.19 -5.83
N ASN A 3 10.50 1.05 -4.76
CA ASN A 3 10.36 -0.11 -3.85
C ASN A 3 8.99 -0.13 -3.18
N ALA A 4 8.54 0.99 -2.59
CA ALA A 4 7.20 1.09 -2.00
C ALA A 4 6.08 0.75 -3.00
N SER A 5 6.22 1.14 -4.28
CA SER A 5 5.27 0.78 -5.33
C SER A 5 5.28 -0.72 -5.63
N ILE A 6 6.46 -1.34 -5.70
CA ILE A 6 6.59 -2.79 -5.92
C ILE A 6 6.01 -3.55 -4.73
N ASP A 7 6.32 -3.15 -3.50
CA ASP A 7 5.83 -3.81 -2.28
C ASP A 7 4.29 -3.74 -2.19
N MET A 8 3.68 -2.60 -2.53
CA MET A 8 2.22 -2.49 -2.60
C MET A 8 1.64 -3.33 -3.73
N LEU A 9 2.28 -3.37 -4.90
CA LEU A 9 1.85 -4.25 -5.98
C LEU A 9 1.83 -5.72 -5.53
N HIS A 10 2.89 -6.19 -4.86
CA HIS A 10 2.96 -7.53 -4.29
C HIS A 10 1.86 -7.77 -3.26
N LEU A 11 1.61 -6.81 -2.35
CA LEU A 11 0.53 -6.92 -1.38
C LEU A 11 -0.83 -7.08 -2.07
N LEU A 12 -1.11 -6.27 -3.08
CA LEU A 12 -2.39 -6.29 -3.79
C LEU A 12 -2.57 -7.56 -4.63
N THR A 13 -1.52 -8.06 -5.26
CA THR A 13 -1.60 -9.30 -6.05
C THR A 13 -1.67 -10.54 -5.15
N GLU A 14 -0.81 -10.65 -4.15
CA GLU A 14 -0.69 -11.85 -3.32
C GLU A 14 -1.75 -11.93 -2.22
N GLN A 15 -2.08 -10.82 -1.57
CA GLN A 15 -3.00 -10.81 -0.43
C GLN A 15 -4.43 -10.41 -0.81
N CYS A 16 -4.59 -9.56 -1.82
CA CYS A 16 -5.91 -9.14 -2.30
C CYS A 16 -6.37 -9.90 -3.56
N GLY A 17 -5.48 -10.65 -4.22
CA GLY A 17 -5.82 -11.47 -5.39
C GLY A 17 -6.07 -10.65 -6.67
N LEU A 18 -5.63 -9.40 -6.72
CA LEU A 18 -5.74 -8.56 -7.91
C LEU A 18 -4.77 -9.03 -9.00
N SER A 19 -5.15 -8.87 -10.27
CA SER A 19 -4.17 -8.97 -11.34
C SER A 19 -3.16 -7.83 -11.22
N ALA A 20 -1.94 -8.01 -11.75
CA ALA A 20 -0.95 -6.92 -11.73
C ALA A 20 -1.46 -5.65 -12.42
N HIS A 21 -2.24 -5.80 -13.50
CA HIS A 21 -2.80 -4.66 -14.24
C HIS A 21 -3.86 -3.91 -13.42
N ASP A 22 -4.75 -4.63 -12.75
CA ASP A 22 -5.78 -4.02 -11.90
C ASP A 22 -5.17 -3.38 -10.66
N ALA A 23 -4.17 -4.02 -10.06
CA ALA A 23 -3.44 -3.47 -8.92
C ALA A 23 -2.71 -2.18 -9.29
N TYR A 24 -2.03 -2.13 -10.45
CA TYR A 24 -1.42 -0.88 -10.95
C TYR A 24 -2.46 0.22 -11.17
N SER A 25 -3.61 -0.12 -11.77
CA SER A 25 -4.69 0.83 -12.02
C SER A 25 -5.28 1.36 -10.72
N LEU A 26 -5.52 0.48 -9.74
CA LEU A 26 -6.01 0.84 -8.41
C LEU A 26 -5.02 1.75 -7.67
N MET A 27 -3.73 1.41 -7.69
CA MET A 27 -2.68 2.21 -7.06
C MET A 27 -2.64 3.63 -7.61
N SER A 28 -2.86 3.81 -8.91
CA SER A 28 -2.88 5.12 -9.56
C SER A 28 -3.96 6.06 -9.01
N ILE A 29 -5.11 5.52 -8.57
CA ILE A 29 -6.28 6.34 -8.19
C ILE A 29 -6.60 6.32 -6.70
N ALA A 30 -6.18 5.26 -5.98
CA ALA A 30 -6.64 4.99 -4.61
C ALA A 30 -5.50 4.89 -3.59
N THR A 31 -4.25 5.17 -3.98
CA THR A 31 -3.11 5.12 -3.05
C THR A 31 -2.42 6.45 -2.88
N ASP A 32 -1.94 6.70 -1.66
CA ASP A 32 -1.20 7.90 -1.30
C ASP A 32 0.27 7.54 -1.02
N PHE A 33 1.18 8.05 -1.83
CA PHE A 33 2.62 7.93 -1.61
C PHE A 33 3.14 9.16 -0.85
N ASN A 34 3.73 8.94 0.31
CA ASN A 34 4.22 10.00 1.18
C ASN A 34 5.68 9.75 1.56
N VAL A 35 6.47 10.82 1.53
CA VAL A 35 7.87 10.79 1.96
C VAL A 35 7.91 10.75 3.48
N THR A 36 8.60 9.76 4.06
CA THR A 36 8.81 9.67 5.51
C THR A 36 10.09 10.35 5.96
N GLN A 37 11.16 10.21 5.18
CA GLN A 37 12.47 10.78 5.50
C GLN A 37 13.28 11.10 4.26
N VAL A 38 14.12 12.12 4.39
CA VAL A 38 15.09 12.56 3.37
C VAL A 38 16.45 12.93 3.96
N VAL A 39 16.64 12.77 5.27
CA VAL A 39 17.76 13.39 6.00
C VAL A 39 18.98 12.47 6.17
N ASP A 40 18.79 11.15 6.17
CA ASP A 40 19.86 10.18 6.51
C ASP A 40 20.46 9.50 5.25
N GLY A 41 20.45 10.20 4.11
CA GLY A 41 20.93 9.69 2.81
C GLY A 41 20.01 8.65 2.16
N THR A 42 19.32 7.83 2.97
CA THR A 42 18.25 6.93 2.50
C THR A 42 16.93 7.67 2.45
N GLN A 43 16.32 7.76 1.27
CA GLN A 43 14.98 8.31 1.12
C GLN A 43 13.93 7.27 1.46
N GLY A 44 13.10 7.57 2.46
CA GLY A 44 12.01 6.71 2.91
C GLY A 44 10.69 7.17 2.30
N ILE A 45 9.92 6.23 1.75
CA ILE A 45 8.58 6.46 1.22
C ILE A 45 7.67 5.37 1.75
N HIS A 46 6.48 5.77 2.22
CA HIS A 46 5.40 4.85 2.54
C HIS A 46 4.23 5.07 1.60
N VAL A 47 3.46 4.01 1.38
CA VAL A 47 2.26 4.01 0.55
C VAL A 47 1.09 3.51 1.39
N LYS A 48 -0.03 4.21 1.29
CA LYS A 48 -1.27 3.88 2.01
C LYS A 48 -2.37 3.60 1.01
N VAL A 49 -3.25 2.66 1.38
CA VAL A 49 -4.49 2.36 0.66
C VAL A 49 -5.63 2.28 1.70
N PRO A 50 -6.79 2.91 1.46
CA PRO A 50 -7.92 2.79 2.36
C PRO A 50 -8.38 1.34 2.51
N ARG A 51 -8.64 0.88 3.74
CA ARG A 51 -9.03 -0.53 3.97
C ARG A 51 -10.45 -0.85 3.53
N ASN A 52 -11.32 0.16 3.45
CA ASN A 52 -12.73 0.03 3.12
C ASN A 52 -13.02 -0.20 1.63
N ILE A 53 -12.03 -0.07 0.74
CA ILE A 53 -12.20 -0.37 -0.68
C ILE A 53 -12.05 -1.86 -0.98
N PHE A 54 -11.61 -2.64 0.01
CA PHE A 54 -11.48 -4.09 -0.10
C PHE A 54 -12.69 -4.77 0.57
N PRO A 55 -13.10 -5.95 0.07
CA PRO A 55 -14.07 -6.78 0.79
C PRO A 55 -13.52 -7.14 2.17
N GLU A 56 -14.40 -7.32 3.16
CA GLU A 56 -14.01 -7.61 4.56
C GLU A 56 -13.09 -8.84 4.64
N LYS A 57 -11.79 -8.59 4.82
CA LYS A 57 -10.78 -9.59 5.15
C LYS A 57 -10.23 -9.28 6.53
N GLY A 58 -10.90 -9.80 7.57
CA GLY A 58 -10.43 -9.83 8.96
C GLY A 58 -10.14 -8.46 9.59
N THR A 59 -10.88 -8.13 10.64
CA THR A 59 -10.57 -6.96 11.46
C THR A 59 -9.28 -7.23 12.24
N VAL A 60 -8.21 -6.49 11.94
CA VAL A 60 -7.13 -6.34 12.92
C VAL A 60 -7.72 -5.52 14.06
N ALA A 61 -7.94 -6.15 15.22
CA ALA A 61 -8.43 -5.43 16.38
C ALA A 61 -7.49 -4.24 16.62
N PRO A 62 -7.99 -3.01 16.76
CA PRO A 62 -7.13 -1.91 17.16
C PRO A 62 -6.60 -2.28 18.54
N GLU A 63 -5.28 -2.43 18.69
CA GLU A 63 -4.67 -2.44 20.02
C GLU A 63 -5.03 -1.09 20.68
N LEU A 64 -6.02 -1.17 21.58
CA LEU A 64 -6.34 -0.11 22.53
C LEU A 64 -5.07 0.11 23.37
N LYS A 65 -4.40 1.23 23.12
CA LYS A 65 -3.47 1.81 24.09
C LYS A 65 -4.25 2.45 25.23
#